data_AF-A0A1H8FP26-F1
#
_entry.id   AF-A0A1H8FP26-F1
#
_cell.length_a   1.000
_cell.length_b   1.000
_cell.length_c   1.000
_cell.angle_alpha   90.00
_cell.angle_beta   90.00
_cell.angle_gamma   90.00
#
_symmetry.space_group_name_H-M   'P 1'
#
loop_
_entity.id
_entity.type
_entity.pdbx_description
1 polymer ?
#
loop_
_entity_poly.entity_id
_entity_poly.type
_entity_poly.pdbx_seq_one_letter_code
_entity_poly.pdbx_strand_id
1 'polypeptide(L)'
;MAKKFDLPQTIPVFPLPGALLLPRGKLPLHIFEPRYLAMIEDTMRTDHRLIGMVQPREVPGGAEKRLHSIGCAGRLTQWSETDDGRYMITLTGVSRYRITSEQEGFEPYRRCDVTWDAFTRDLGQPEKDPGFDRDAFLDLLSRYFEAQELKTDWESLSGAEDELLINALSMLCPFDPEDKQALLEAPDLTTRRETLVTLIEFALRGGDDEGVLQ
;
A
#
# COMPACT_ATOMS: atom_id res chain seq x y z
N MET A 1 -17.37 16.35 15.82
CA MET A 1 -17.02 15.01 16.32
C MET A 1 -16.64 14.16 15.12
N ALA A 2 -15.38 13.75 15.00
CA ALA A 2 -14.97 12.85 13.93
C ALA A 2 -15.80 11.57 14.06
N LYS A 3 -16.51 11.17 12.99
CA LYS A 3 -17.13 9.84 12.92
C LYS A 3 -16.02 8.85 13.30
N LYS A 4 -16.21 8.09 14.38
CA LYS A 4 -15.40 6.88 14.63
C LYS A 4 -15.28 6.19 13.27
N PHE A 5 -14.06 5.96 12.81
CA PHE A 5 -13.88 5.16 11.61
C PHE A 5 -14.62 3.86 11.85
N ASP A 6 -15.64 3.61 11.04
CA ASP A 6 -16.38 2.35 11.10
C ASP A 6 -15.44 1.29 10.55
N LEU A 7 -14.76 0.62 11.48
CA LEU A 7 -13.77 -0.42 11.24
C LEU A 7 -14.44 -1.76 11.53
N PRO A 8 -15.04 -2.40 10.51
CA PRO A 8 -15.73 -3.66 10.69
C PRO A 8 -14.74 -4.78 11.02
N GLN A 9 -15.26 -5.86 11.62
CA GLN A 9 -14.46 -7.05 11.93
C GLN A 9 -14.17 -7.90 10.68
N THR A 10 -14.99 -7.80 9.64
CA THR A 10 -14.82 -8.53 8.39
C THR A 10 -14.84 -7.56 7.21
N ILE A 11 -13.87 -7.66 6.31
CA ILE A 11 -13.78 -6.84 5.10
C ILE A 11 -13.55 -7.72 3.86
N PRO A 12 -14.02 -7.29 2.67
CA PRO A 12 -13.52 -7.84 1.43
C PRO A 12 -12.03 -7.49 1.26
N VAL A 13 -11.23 -8.42 0.75
CA VAL A 13 -9.80 -8.20 0.50
C VAL A 13 -9.46 -8.35 -0.97
N PHE A 14 -8.60 -7.47 -1.47
CA PHE A 14 -8.10 -7.43 -2.83
C PHE A 14 -6.61 -7.82 -2.82
N PRO A 15 -6.28 -9.06 -3.21
CA PRO A 15 -4.91 -9.51 -3.36
C PRO A 15 -4.29 -8.93 -4.64
N LEU A 16 -3.30 -8.04 -4.50
CA LEU A 16 -2.64 -7.40 -5.64
C LEU A 16 -1.13 -7.30 -5.40
N PRO A 17 -0.29 -8.11 -6.09
CA PRO A 17 1.17 -8.08 -5.90
C PRO A 17 1.76 -6.74 -6.32
N GLY A 18 2.68 -6.20 -5.53
CA GLY A 18 3.40 -4.96 -5.82
C GLY A 18 2.58 -3.68 -5.65
N ALA A 19 1.27 -3.79 -5.42
CA ALA A 19 0.45 -2.64 -5.04
C ALA A 19 0.47 -2.46 -3.53
N LEU A 20 0.94 -1.29 -3.09
CA LEU A 20 0.98 -0.92 -1.70
C LEU A 20 -0.01 0.22 -1.44
N LEU A 21 -0.76 0.12 -0.35
CA LEU A 21 -1.58 1.20 0.19
C LEU A 21 -1.11 1.48 1.62
N LEU A 22 -0.92 2.75 1.96
CA LEU A 22 -0.65 3.21 3.31
C LEU A 22 -1.75 4.16 3.78
N PRO A 23 -1.95 4.33 5.10
CA PRO A 23 -2.87 5.34 5.64
C PRO A 23 -2.67 6.70 4.98
N ARG A 24 -3.77 7.39 4.64
CA ARG A 24 -3.80 8.70 3.94
C ARG A 24 -3.31 8.68 2.49
N GLY A 25 -2.65 7.61 2.06
CA GLY A 25 -2.27 7.39 0.67
C GLY A 25 -3.49 7.21 -0.23
N LYS A 26 -3.31 7.48 -1.53
CA LYS A 26 -4.33 7.25 -2.56
C LYS A 26 -3.82 6.18 -3.51
N LEU A 27 -4.64 5.16 -3.75
CA LEU A 27 -4.35 4.09 -4.69
C LEU A 27 -5.45 4.07 -5.77
N PRO A 28 -5.19 4.62 -6.97
CA PRO A 28 -6.08 4.46 -8.11
C PRO A 28 -5.95 3.04 -8.66
N LEU A 29 -7.09 2.41 -9.02
CA LEU A 29 -7.13 1.06 -9.57
C LEU A 29 -8.10 1.01 -10.75
N HIS A 30 -7.75 0.20 -11.75
CA HIS A 30 -8.60 -0.15 -12.88
C HIS A 30 -9.12 -1.57 -12.68
N ILE A 31 -10.43 -1.71 -12.45
CA ILE A 31 -11.08 -2.97 -12.10
C ILE A 31 -11.85 -3.48 -13.32
N PHE A 32 -11.49 -4.68 -13.76
CA PHE A 32 -12.11 -5.32 -14.93
C PHE A 32 -12.44 -6.81 -14.70
N GLU A 33 -11.85 -7.46 -13.70
CA GLU A 33 -12.16 -8.86 -13.40
C GLU A 33 -13.55 -8.98 -12.75
N PRO A 34 -14.45 -9.88 -13.23
CA PRO A 34 -15.82 -9.98 -12.74
C PRO A 34 -15.97 -10.13 -11.23
N ARG A 35 -15.08 -10.91 -10.59
CA ARG A 35 -15.07 -11.08 -9.13
C ARG A 35 -14.83 -9.78 -8.37
N TYR A 36 -13.99 -8.90 -8.90
CA TYR A 36 -13.67 -7.63 -8.26
C TYR A 36 -14.72 -6.58 -8.61
N LEU A 37 -15.35 -6.63 -9.78
CA LEU A 37 -16.55 -5.83 -10.06
C LEU A 37 -17.65 -6.10 -9.02
N ALA A 38 -17.93 -7.38 -8.74
CA ALA A 38 -18.88 -7.78 -7.69
C ALA A 38 -18.45 -7.26 -6.30
N MET A 39 -17.16 -7.35 -5.97
CA MET A 39 -16.62 -6.80 -4.70
C MET A 39 -16.88 -5.30 -4.57
N ILE A 40 -16.65 -4.53 -5.65
CA ILE A 40 -16.86 -3.08 -5.65
C ILE A 40 -18.35 -2.76 -5.44
N GLU A 41 -19.25 -3.43 -6.15
CA GLU A 41 -20.70 -3.25 -6.00
C GLU A 41 -21.18 -3.55 -4.57
N ASP A 42 -20.75 -4.67 -4.00
CA ASP A 42 -21.10 -5.04 -2.63
C ASP A 42 -20.53 -4.04 -1.62
N THR A 43 -19.29 -3.60 -1.82
CA THR A 43 -18.65 -2.59 -0.97
C THR A 43 -19.41 -1.27 -0.98
N MET A 44 -19.93 -0.83 -2.14
CA MET A 44 -20.73 0.40 -2.25
C MET A 44 -22.04 0.35 -1.46
N ARG A 45 -22.60 -0.85 -1.23
CA ARG A 45 -23.81 -1.07 -0.43
C ARG A 45 -23.56 -1.01 1.08
N THR A 46 -22.29 -1.02 1.50
CA THR A 46 -21.91 -0.88 2.92
C THR A 46 -21.75 0.59 3.32
N ASP A 47 -21.97 0.91 4.60
CA ASP A 47 -21.72 2.26 5.13
C ASP A 47 -20.22 2.59 5.22
N HIS A 48 -19.39 1.58 5.51
CA HIS A 48 -17.96 1.77 5.70
C HIS A 48 -17.18 1.87 4.38
N ARG A 49 -17.63 1.21 3.30
CA ARG A 49 -17.00 1.22 1.96
C ARG A 49 -15.49 0.92 2.01
N LEU A 50 -15.10 -0.05 2.83
CA LEU A 50 -13.71 -0.42 3.05
C LEU A 50 -13.36 -1.68 2.25
N ILE A 51 -12.21 -1.65 1.60
CA ILE A 51 -11.58 -2.77 0.91
C ILE A 51 -10.19 -2.96 1.49
N GLY A 52 -9.86 -4.18 1.88
CA GLY A 52 -8.52 -4.52 2.36
C GLY A 52 -7.57 -4.77 1.20
N MET A 53 -6.63 -3.86 0.95
CA MET A 53 -5.51 -4.16 0.06
C MET A 53 -4.52 -5.06 0.80
N VAL A 54 -4.05 -6.11 0.14
CA VAL A 54 -3.11 -7.07 0.71
C VAL A 54 -2.23 -7.66 -0.38
N GLN A 55 -0.96 -7.92 -0.05
CA GLN A 55 -0.08 -8.61 -0.98
C GLN A 55 -0.28 -10.12 -0.88
N PRO A 56 -0.32 -10.84 -2.02
CA PRO A 56 -0.22 -12.29 -1.99
C PRO A 56 1.19 -12.68 -1.54
N ARG A 57 1.29 -13.80 -0.83
CA ARG A 57 2.54 -14.43 -0.41
C ARG A 57 2.72 -15.74 -1.13
N GLU A 58 3.87 -15.92 -1.76
CA GLU A 58 4.23 -17.19 -2.37
C GLU A 58 4.45 -18.26 -1.30
N VAL A 59 4.03 -19.49 -1.60
CA VAL A 59 4.28 -20.65 -0.73
C VAL A 59 5.00 -21.69 -1.58
N PRO A 60 6.28 -22.00 -1.28
CA PRO A 60 7.01 -23.03 -2.00
C PRO A 60 6.25 -24.37 -1.98
N GLY A 61 5.91 -24.88 -3.16
CA GLY A 61 5.18 -26.15 -3.32
C GLY A 61 3.68 -26.11 -3.03
N GLY A 62 3.10 -24.92 -2.77
CA GLY A 62 1.65 -24.76 -2.60
C GLY A 62 0.95 -24.39 -3.92
N ALA A 63 -0.22 -24.97 -4.17
CA ALA A 63 -1.05 -24.61 -5.34
C ALA A 63 -1.76 -23.25 -5.18
N GLU A 64 -1.95 -22.77 -3.93
CA GLU A 64 -2.66 -21.52 -3.64
C GLU A 64 -1.73 -20.42 -3.08
N LYS A 65 -1.87 -19.22 -3.63
CA LYS A 65 -1.23 -18.01 -3.09
C LYS A 65 -1.91 -17.63 -1.77
N ARG A 66 -1.17 -17.73 -0.67
CA ARG A 66 -1.60 -17.22 0.63
C ARG A 66 -1.60 -15.70 0.63
N LEU A 67 -2.19 -15.10 1.66
CA LEU A 67 -2.07 -13.66 1.89
C LEU A 67 -0.97 -13.40 2.90
N HIS A 68 -0.30 -12.26 2.74
CA HIS A 68 0.42 -11.66 3.84
C HIS A 68 -0.54 -11.32 4.98
N SER A 69 -0.05 -11.39 6.23
CA SER A 69 -0.91 -11.24 7.40
C SER A 69 -1.34 -9.79 7.66
N ILE A 70 -0.61 -8.83 7.10
CA ILE A 70 -0.87 -7.40 7.26
C ILE A 70 -1.22 -6.80 5.90
N GLY A 71 -2.31 -6.04 5.88
CA GLY A 71 -2.77 -5.26 4.74
C GLY A 71 -3.09 -3.83 5.17
N CYS A 72 -3.54 -3.01 4.22
CA CYS A 72 -4.10 -1.69 4.51
C CYS A 72 -5.52 -1.56 3.94
N ALA A 73 -6.45 -1.16 4.78
CA ALA A 73 -7.82 -0.90 4.37
C ALA A 73 -7.90 0.47 3.70
N GLY A 74 -8.43 0.48 2.49
CA GLY A 74 -8.74 1.68 1.74
C GLY A 74 -10.24 1.93 1.71
N ARG A 75 -10.65 3.18 1.93
CA ARG A 75 -12.02 3.60 1.69
C ARG A 75 -12.20 3.93 0.22
N LEU A 76 -13.24 3.39 -0.39
CA LEU A 76 -13.65 3.76 -1.74
C LEU A 76 -14.16 5.21 -1.73
N THR A 77 -13.33 6.14 -2.22
CA THR A 77 -13.61 7.58 -2.21
C THR A 77 -13.99 8.13 -3.58
N GLN A 78 -13.56 7.49 -4.65
CA GLN A 78 -13.95 7.83 -6.02
C GLN A 78 -14.19 6.54 -6.82
N TRP A 79 -15.18 6.58 -7.70
CA TRP A 79 -15.43 5.53 -8.68
C TRP A 79 -16.12 6.14 -9.90
N SER A 80 -15.82 5.57 -11.07
CA SER A 80 -16.53 5.85 -12.31
C SER A 80 -16.59 4.57 -13.13
N GLU A 81 -17.77 4.26 -13.65
CA GLU A 81 -17.97 3.19 -14.62
C GLU A 81 -17.56 3.69 -16.02
N THR A 82 -16.87 2.84 -16.78
CA THR A 82 -16.50 3.10 -18.17
C THR A 82 -17.53 2.48 -19.11
N ASP A 83 -17.58 2.94 -20.36
CA ASP A 83 -18.54 2.45 -21.36
C ASP A 83 -18.43 0.95 -21.68
N ASP A 84 -17.32 0.31 -21.31
CA ASP A 84 -17.07 -1.13 -21.46
C ASP A 84 -17.30 -1.94 -20.17
N GLY A 85 -17.95 -1.36 -19.16
CA GLY A 85 -18.36 -2.03 -17.93
C GLY A 85 -17.24 -2.28 -16.92
N ARG A 86 -16.15 -1.49 -16.99
CA ARG A 86 -15.05 -1.51 -16.02
C ARG A 86 -15.23 -0.37 -15.02
N TYR A 87 -14.54 -0.47 -13.88
CA TYR A 87 -14.48 0.62 -12.92
C TYR A 87 -13.09 1.21 -12.84
N MET A 88 -13.01 2.54 -12.90
CA MET A 88 -11.89 3.29 -12.36
C MET A 88 -12.23 3.69 -10.94
N ILE A 89 -11.46 3.25 -9.97
CA ILE A 89 -11.68 3.57 -8.54
C ILE A 89 -10.47 4.26 -7.94
N THR A 90 -10.68 4.98 -6.85
CA THR A 90 -9.61 5.41 -5.94
C THR A 90 -9.93 4.97 -4.53
N LEU A 91 -8.97 4.26 -3.94
CA LEU A 91 -8.97 3.94 -2.51
C LEU A 91 -8.14 4.98 -1.76
N THR A 92 -8.68 5.53 -0.68
CA THR A 92 -7.93 6.35 0.27
C THR A 92 -7.64 5.53 1.52
N GLY A 93 -6.35 5.35 1.84
CA GLY A 93 -5.91 4.53 2.96
C GLY A 93 -6.45 5.04 4.29
N VAL A 94 -7.00 4.14 5.08
CA VAL A 94 -7.60 4.45 6.39
C VAL A 94 -6.71 3.93 7.51
N SER A 95 -6.46 2.62 7.53
CA SER A 95 -5.70 1.96 8.58
C SER A 95 -5.16 0.64 8.07
N ARG A 96 -3.98 0.27 8.56
CA ARG A 96 -3.49 -1.10 8.48
C ARG A 96 -4.36 -2.01 9.33
N TYR A 97 -4.36 -3.29 8.96
CA TYR A 97 -5.08 -4.35 9.65
C TYR A 97 -4.26 -5.63 9.63
N ARG A 98 -4.55 -6.53 10.56
CA ARG A 98 -4.03 -7.89 10.56
C ARG A 98 -5.16 -8.88 10.27
N ILE A 99 -4.95 -9.76 9.31
CA ILE A 99 -5.86 -10.88 9.02
C ILE A 99 -5.80 -11.87 10.18
N THR A 100 -6.96 -12.23 10.72
CA THR A 100 -7.09 -13.26 11.76
C THR A 100 -7.58 -14.58 11.16
N SER A 101 -8.46 -14.52 10.16
CA SER A 101 -9.03 -15.67 9.47
C SER A 101 -9.57 -15.28 8.10
N GLU A 102 -9.56 -16.22 7.16
CA GLU A 102 -10.30 -16.09 5.91
C GLU A 102 -11.68 -16.70 6.09
N GLN A 103 -12.70 -16.02 5.57
CA GLN A 103 -14.07 -16.50 5.60
C GLN A 103 -14.32 -17.42 4.40
N GLU A 104 -14.94 -18.57 4.67
CA GLU A 104 -15.51 -19.40 3.61
C GLU A 104 -16.85 -18.79 3.17
N GLY A 105 -17.11 -18.74 1.87
CA GLY A 105 -18.28 -18.08 1.33
C GLY A 105 -18.53 -18.43 -0.13
N PHE A 106 -19.67 -17.93 -0.64
CA PHE A 106 -20.06 -18.09 -2.05
C PHE A 106 -19.68 -16.86 -2.88
N GLU A 107 -19.23 -15.79 -2.23
CA GLU A 107 -18.75 -14.59 -2.88
C GLU A 107 -17.57 -14.93 -3.80
N PRO A 108 -17.50 -14.34 -5.01
CA PRO A 108 -16.43 -14.65 -5.96
C PRO A 108 -15.08 -14.03 -5.56
N TYR A 109 -15.02 -13.34 -4.42
CA TYR A 109 -13.87 -12.65 -3.88
C TYR A 109 -13.63 -13.04 -2.41
N ARG A 110 -12.40 -12.85 -1.94
CA ARG A 110 -12.01 -13.21 -0.58
C ARG A 110 -12.53 -12.20 0.43
N ARG A 111 -12.96 -12.70 1.57
CA ARG A 111 -13.32 -11.92 2.76
C ARG A 111 -12.49 -12.41 3.92
N CYS A 112 -12.03 -11.49 4.75
CA CYS A 112 -11.20 -11.81 5.91
C CYS A 112 -11.77 -11.17 7.16
N ASP A 113 -11.70 -11.89 8.27
CA ASP A 113 -11.76 -11.28 9.58
C ASP A 113 -10.43 -10.62 9.89
N VAL A 114 -10.50 -9.44 10.50
CA VAL A 114 -9.35 -8.59 10.73
C VAL A 114 -9.38 -7.96 12.12
N THR A 115 -8.20 -7.68 12.66
CA THR A 115 -8.03 -6.82 13.83
C THR A 115 -7.25 -5.55 13.47
N TRP A 116 -7.60 -4.47 14.16
CA TRP A 116 -7.04 -3.13 14.02
C TRP A 116 -6.14 -2.76 15.21
N ASP A 117 -6.06 -3.62 16.23
CA ASP A 117 -5.53 -3.26 17.56
C ASP A 117 -4.05 -2.86 17.52
N ALA A 118 -3.27 -3.47 16.64
CA ALA A 118 -1.86 -3.16 16.44
C ALA A 118 -1.61 -1.83 15.69
N PHE A 119 -2.65 -1.22 15.13
CA PHE A 119 -2.55 -0.12 14.16
C PHE A 119 -3.37 1.12 14.58
N THR A 120 -3.65 1.28 15.87
CA THR A 120 -4.40 2.42 16.40
C THR A 120 -3.80 3.79 16.05
N ARG A 121 -2.47 3.86 15.83
CA ARG A 121 -1.76 5.08 15.42
C ARG A 121 -2.18 5.58 14.03
N ASP A 122 -2.61 4.69 13.14
CA ASP A 122 -2.98 5.04 11.76
C ASP A 122 -4.21 5.97 11.71
N LEU A 123 -5.08 5.89 12.73
CA LEU A 123 -6.26 6.75 12.88
C LEU A 123 -5.95 8.10 13.55
N GLY A 124 -4.71 8.28 14.02
CA GLY A 124 -4.25 9.45 14.75
C GLY A 124 -3.95 10.66 13.87
N GLN A 125 -3.18 11.59 14.41
CA GLN A 125 -2.57 12.67 13.62
C GLN A 125 -1.45 12.10 12.74
N PRO A 126 -1.01 12.85 11.72
CA PRO A 126 0.19 12.49 11.00
C PRO A 126 1.38 12.21 11.93
N GLU A 127 2.09 11.13 11.65
CA GLU A 127 3.29 10.74 12.37
C GLU A 127 4.43 11.71 12.09
N LYS A 128 5.35 11.82 13.05
CA LYS A 128 6.57 12.62 12.92
C LYS A 128 7.77 11.73 13.04
N ASP A 129 8.82 12.07 12.31
CA ASP A 129 10.13 11.46 12.45
C ASP A 129 11.15 12.53 12.87
N PRO A 130 11.45 12.64 14.19
CA PRO A 130 12.36 13.65 14.70
C PRO A 130 13.80 13.53 14.16
N GLY A 131 14.18 12.35 13.67
CA GLY A 131 15.51 12.08 13.12
C GLY A 131 15.61 12.25 11.61
N PHE A 132 14.57 12.76 10.95
CA PHE A 132 14.54 12.85 9.51
C PHE A 132 15.39 14.01 8.98
N ASP A 133 16.56 13.67 8.45
CA ASP A 133 17.35 14.58 7.62
C ASP A 133 16.78 14.61 6.20
N ARG A 134 15.90 15.58 5.96
CA ARG A 134 15.16 15.72 4.70
C ARG A 134 16.07 16.06 3.52
N ASP A 135 17.06 16.91 3.72
CA ASP A 135 17.96 17.35 2.65
C ASP A 135 18.83 16.19 2.18
N ALA A 136 19.44 15.44 3.12
CA ALA A 136 20.21 14.26 2.79
C ALA A 136 19.37 13.16 2.12
N PHE A 137 18.12 13.00 2.55
CA PHE A 137 17.19 12.05 1.94
C PHE A 137 16.81 12.42 0.50
N LEU A 138 16.54 13.69 0.23
CA LEU A 138 16.21 14.16 -1.12
C LEU A 138 17.41 14.03 -2.08
N ASP A 139 18.64 14.24 -1.59
CA ASP A 139 19.86 14.00 -2.39
C ASP A 139 20.01 12.53 -2.78
N LEU A 140 19.85 11.61 -1.82
CA LEU A 140 19.86 10.17 -2.07
C LEU A 140 18.76 9.76 -3.07
N LEU A 141 17.57 10.32 -2.91
CA LEU A 141 16.43 10.05 -3.79
C LEU A 141 16.67 10.56 -5.22
N SER A 142 17.32 11.72 -5.37
CA SER A 142 17.67 12.27 -6.69
C SER A 142 18.54 11.31 -7.47
N ARG A 143 19.58 10.79 -6.81
CA ARG A 143 20.48 9.80 -7.40
C ARG A 143 19.74 8.51 -7.78
N TYR A 144 18.82 8.06 -6.94
CA TYR A 144 17.99 6.89 -7.23
C TYR A 144 17.07 7.09 -8.42
N PHE A 145 16.38 8.22 -8.51
CA PHE A 145 15.49 8.52 -9.63
C PHE A 145 16.25 8.69 -10.94
N GLU A 146 17.44 9.28 -10.91
CA GLU A 146 18.34 9.32 -12.07
C GLU A 146 18.75 7.91 -12.50
N ALA A 147 19.18 7.06 -11.57
CA ALA A 147 19.60 5.68 -11.87
C ALA A 147 18.47 4.79 -12.38
N GLN A 148 17.23 5.05 -11.97
CA GLN A 148 16.03 4.31 -12.40
C GLN A 148 15.30 4.97 -13.58
N GLU A 149 15.85 6.04 -14.15
CA GLU A 149 15.24 6.84 -15.23
C GLU A 149 13.80 7.31 -14.92
N LEU A 150 13.52 7.57 -13.63
CA LEU A 150 12.20 7.98 -13.16
C LEU A 150 11.99 9.49 -13.34
N LYS A 151 10.85 9.85 -13.94
CA LYS A 151 10.42 11.25 -14.03
C LYS A 151 9.80 11.70 -12.72
N THR A 152 10.23 12.87 -12.25
CA THR A 152 9.80 13.40 -10.95
C THR A 152 9.53 14.89 -11.02
N ASP A 153 8.40 15.29 -10.45
CA ASP A 153 8.11 16.68 -10.11
C ASP A 153 8.75 17.00 -8.76
N TRP A 154 9.99 17.49 -8.80
CA TRP A 154 10.78 17.82 -7.61
C TRP A 154 10.18 18.97 -6.78
N GLU A 155 9.45 19.88 -7.41
CA GLU A 155 8.81 21.02 -6.72
C GLU A 155 7.69 20.50 -5.82
N SER A 156 6.79 19.68 -6.37
CA SER A 156 5.71 19.05 -5.62
C SER A 156 6.25 18.13 -4.51
N LEU A 157 7.29 17.34 -4.81
CA LEU A 157 7.87 16.39 -3.87
C LEU A 157 8.56 17.08 -2.68
N SER A 158 9.37 18.11 -2.95
CA SER A 158 10.13 18.84 -1.92
C SER A 158 9.22 19.66 -0.99
N GLY A 159 8.02 20.06 -1.43
CA GLY A 159 7.03 20.76 -0.62
C GLY A 159 6.11 19.86 0.23
N ALA A 160 6.12 18.53 0.03
CA ALA A 160 5.23 17.61 0.74
C ALA A 160 5.61 17.43 2.22
N GLU A 161 4.64 17.28 3.12
CA GLU A 161 4.91 16.91 4.52
C GLU A 161 5.67 15.57 4.62
N ASP A 162 6.50 15.40 5.65
CA ASP A 162 7.43 14.26 5.79
C ASP A 162 6.73 12.90 5.71
N GLU A 163 5.63 12.69 6.44
CA GLU A 163 4.88 11.43 6.36
C GLU A 163 4.34 11.17 4.95
N LEU A 164 3.78 12.21 4.31
CA LEU A 164 3.21 12.09 2.98
C LEU A 164 4.30 11.73 1.97
N LEU A 165 5.48 12.37 2.08
CA LEU A 165 6.64 12.08 1.25
C LEU A 165 7.08 10.62 1.39
N ILE A 166 7.34 10.16 2.62
CA ILE A 166 7.82 8.80 2.89
C ILE A 166 6.79 7.75 2.44
N ASN A 167 5.51 7.96 2.75
CA ASN A 167 4.45 7.03 2.37
C ASN A 167 4.24 7.00 0.84
N ALA A 168 4.26 8.15 0.16
CA ALA A 168 4.12 8.21 -1.28
C ALA A 168 5.28 7.49 -1.99
N LEU A 169 6.51 7.73 -1.56
CA LEU A 169 7.69 7.05 -2.12
C LEU A 169 7.65 5.54 -1.86
N SER A 170 7.23 5.11 -0.68
CA SER A 170 7.04 3.69 -0.37
C SER A 170 6.03 3.02 -1.32
N MET A 171 4.97 3.73 -1.70
CA MET A 171 3.93 3.21 -2.59
C MET A 171 4.35 3.22 -4.07
N LEU A 172 5.00 4.29 -4.51
CA LEU A 172 5.24 4.60 -5.93
C LEU A 172 6.58 4.05 -6.46
N CYS A 173 7.61 3.94 -5.61
CA CYS A 173 8.89 3.41 -6.07
C CYS A 173 8.74 1.94 -6.52
N PRO A 174 9.47 1.54 -7.58
CA PRO A 174 9.38 0.21 -8.19
C PRO A 174 10.13 -0.85 -7.37
N PHE A 175 9.83 -0.96 -6.06
CA PHE A 175 10.35 -2.03 -5.22
C PHE A 175 9.59 -3.34 -5.44
N ASP A 176 10.28 -4.45 -5.17
CA ASP A 176 9.69 -5.77 -5.22
C ASP A 176 8.58 -5.95 -4.18
N PRO A 177 7.64 -6.90 -4.38
CA PRO A 177 6.52 -7.13 -3.47
C PRO A 177 6.92 -7.31 -2.00
N GLU A 178 7.97 -8.09 -1.71
CA GLU A 178 8.40 -8.32 -0.32
C GLU A 178 8.97 -7.07 0.34
N ASP A 179 9.69 -6.22 -0.42
CA ASP A 179 10.19 -4.93 0.08
C ASP A 179 9.04 -3.96 0.37
N LYS A 180 8.03 -3.92 -0.51
CA LYS A 180 6.79 -3.17 -0.25
C LYS A 180 6.04 -3.70 0.97
N GLN A 181 6.11 -5.00 1.24
CA GLN A 181 5.52 -5.58 2.43
C GLN A 181 6.28 -5.13 3.67
N ALA A 182 7.62 -5.12 3.65
CA ALA A 182 8.42 -4.60 4.75
C ALA A 182 8.09 -3.13 5.07
N LEU A 183 7.90 -2.28 4.05
CA LEU A 183 7.48 -0.88 4.22
C LEU A 183 6.08 -0.74 4.83
N LEU A 184 5.14 -1.63 4.48
CA LEU A 184 3.80 -1.68 5.07
C LEU A 184 3.84 -2.04 6.56
N GLU A 185 4.66 -3.05 6.88
CA GLU A 185 4.75 -3.64 8.22
C GLU A 185 5.60 -2.82 9.19
N ALA A 186 6.35 -1.83 8.69
CA ALA A 186 7.13 -0.91 9.52
C ALA A 186 6.26 -0.26 10.62
N PRO A 187 6.62 -0.40 11.91
CA PRO A 187 5.76 -0.06 13.04
C PRO A 187 5.44 1.44 13.18
N ASP A 188 6.34 2.29 12.69
CA ASP A 188 6.22 3.75 12.72
C ASP A 188 6.93 4.39 11.51
N LEU A 189 6.77 5.71 11.39
CA LEU A 189 7.33 6.48 10.28
C LEU A 189 8.86 6.43 10.22
N THR A 190 9.54 6.49 11.37
CA THR A 190 11.01 6.42 11.43
C THR A 190 11.52 5.10 10.88
N THR A 191 10.97 3.98 11.34
CA THR A 191 11.37 2.65 10.84
C THR A 191 11.05 2.50 9.35
N ARG A 192 9.93 3.08 8.88
CA ARG A 192 9.59 3.06 7.45
C ARG A 192 10.59 3.85 6.62
N ARG A 193 10.98 5.04 7.07
CA ARG A 193 12.03 5.86 6.42
C ARG A 193 13.34 5.09 6.35
N GLU A 194 13.79 4.50 7.43
CA GLU A 194 15.06 3.75 7.47
C GLU A 194 15.04 2.55 6.51
N THR A 195 13.92 1.84 6.48
CA THR A 195 13.68 0.76 5.52
C THR A 195 13.76 1.29 4.08
N LEU A 196 13.05 2.39 3.78
CA LEU A 196 13.04 3.01 2.45
C LEU A 196 14.45 3.45 2.02
N VAL A 197 15.21 4.10 2.92
CA VAL A 197 16.61 4.49 2.67
C VAL A 197 17.46 3.27 2.35
N THR A 198 17.35 2.20 3.13
CA THR A 198 18.11 0.97 2.92
C THR A 198 17.81 0.35 1.55
N LEU A 199 16.53 0.30 1.15
CA LEU A 199 16.12 -0.21 -0.17
C LEU A 199 16.67 0.65 -1.31
N ILE A 200 16.63 1.98 -1.17
CA ILE A 200 17.19 2.90 -2.17
C ILE A 200 18.71 2.71 -2.30
N GLU A 201 19.43 2.65 -1.17
CA GLU A 201 20.87 2.43 -1.18
C GLU A 201 21.23 1.08 -1.80
N PHE A 202 20.46 0.03 -1.51
CA PHE A 202 20.67 -1.30 -2.09
C PHE A 202 20.48 -1.27 -3.61
N ALA A 203 19.41 -0.65 -4.10
CA ALA A 203 19.15 -0.52 -5.53
C ALA A 203 20.25 0.28 -6.25
N LEU A 204 20.78 1.33 -5.60
CA LEU A 204 21.91 2.11 -6.14
C LEU A 204 23.23 1.32 -6.20
N ARG A 205 23.46 0.39 -5.26
CA ARG A 205 24.65 -0.47 -5.26
C ARG A 205 24.52 -1.65 -6.23
N GLY A 206 23.31 -2.19 -6.37
CA GLY A 206 23.01 -3.30 -7.29
C GLY A 206 23.14 -2.94 -8.77
N GLY A 207 23.04 -1.65 -9.10
CA GLY A 207 23.28 -1.16 -10.47
C GLY A 207 24.73 -1.25 -10.96
N ASP A 208 25.70 -1.46 -10.06
CA ASP A 208 27.12 -1.63 -10.42
C ASP A 208 27.52 -3.10 -10.70
N ASP A 209 26.66 -4.09 -10.38
CA ASP A 209 27.01 -5.52 -10.42
C ASP A 209 26.64 -6.25 -11.73
N GLU A 210 25.99 -5.58 -12.70
CA GLU A 210 25.80 -6.13 -14.06
C GLU A 210 27.08 -6.09 -14.92
N GLY A 211 28.22 -5.66 -14.36
CA GLY A 211 29.50 -5.54 -15.06
C GLY A 211 30.48 -6.72 -14.93
N VAL A 212 30.22 -7.73 -14.10
CA VAL A 212 31.20 -8.83 -13.87
C VAL A 212 30.54 -10.20 -13.79
N LEU A 213 30.07 -10.70 -14.92
CA LEU A 213 30.08 -12.14 -15.20
C LEU A 213 30.82 -12.34 -16.52
N GLN A 214 32.10 -12.69 -16.38
CA GLN A 214 33.01 -13.11 -17.46
C GLN A 214 32.66 -14.51 -17.95
#